data_AF-A0AAN8YU15-F1
#
_entry.id   AF-A0AAN8YU15-F1
#
_cell.length_a   1.000
_cell.length_b   1.000
_cell.length_c   1.000
_cell.angle_alpha   90.00
_cell.angle_beta   90.00
_cell.angle_gamma   90.00
#
_symmetry.space_group_name_H-M   'P 1'
#
loop_
_entity.id
_entity.type
_entity.pdbx_description
1 polymer ?
#
loop_
_entity_poly.entity_id
_entity_poly.type
_entity_poly.pdbx_seq_one_letter_code
_entity_poly.pdbx_strand_id
1 'polypeptide(L)'
;MSIAACKARGSDLRVHFKNTRETAHAIRKLPLTKAKRYLEDVLAHKQAIPFRRFCGGVGRTAQAKNRHSNGQGRWPVKSAKFVLDLLKNAESNAEVKGLDVDSLYISHIQVNQAQKQRRRTYRAHGRINPYMSSPCHIELILSEKEEPVKKEDATAREPVGCWETQEGLSFVVVVAAAAAAAAAVAAIIEMHEHSSLWVSYGLASSGYKIRTRGRTICLLMHG
;
A
#
# COMPACT_ATOMS: atom_id res chain seq x y z
N MET A 1 3.11 -13.88 16.02
CA MET A 1 1.71 -13.42 16.17
C MET A 1 0.87 -14.10 15.10
N SER A 2 -0.03 -15.01 15.49
CA SER A 2 -1.03 -15.54 14.56
C SER A 2 -2.07 -14.45 14.30
N ILE A 3 -2.08 -13.89 13.09
CA ILE A 3 -3.11 -12.93 12.66
C ILE A 3 -4.47 -13.61 12.75
N ALA A 4 -5.44 -12.98 13.41
CA ALA A 4 -6.81 -13.44 13.48
C ALA A 4 -7.42 -13.49 12.07
N ALA A 5 -7.64 -14.71 11.56
CA ALA A 5 -8.02 -14.92 10.17
C ALA A 5 -8.98 -16.09 9.95
N CYS A 6 -9.90 -15.89 9.01
CA CYS A 6 -10.83 -16.89 8.51
C CYS A 6 -10.49 -17.30 7.09
N LYS A 7 -10.62 -18.59 6.79
CA LYS A 7 -10.34 -19.14 5.47
C LYS A 7 -11.62 -19.76 4.92
N ALA A 8 -11.84 -19.61 3.62
CA ALA A 8 -12.82 -20.39 2.89
C ALA A 8 -12.27 -20.72 1.49
N ARG A 9 -12.70 -21.87 0.96
CA ARG A 9 -12.22 -22.39 -0.32
C ARG A 9 -13.36 -23.07 -1.07
N GLY A 10 -13.39 -22.90 -2.38
CA GLY A 10 -14.18 -23.72 -3.30
C GLY A 10 -13.26 -24.34 -4.35
N SER A 11 -13.31 -25.67 -4.48
CA SER A 11 -12.51 -26.44 -5.43
C SER A 11 -13.37 -26.92 -6.61
N ASP A 12 -12.75 -27.03 -7.79
CA ASP A 12 -13.37 -27.57 -9.01
C ASP A 12 -14.73 -26.92 -9.36
N LEU A 13 -14.83 -25.61 -9.07
CA LEU A 13 -16.05 -24.87 -9.34
C LEU A 13 -16.25 -24.72 -10.84
N ARG A 14 -17.44 -25.09 -11.31
CA ARG A 14 -17.82 -24.99 -12.73
C ARG A 14 -18.18 -23.56 -13.13
N VAL A 15 -17.27 -22.63 -12.92
CA VAL A 15 -17.35 -21.22 -13.32
C VAL A 15 -16.14 -20.84 -14.17
N HIS A 16 -16.31 -19.88 -15.06
CA HIS A 16 -15.27 -19.55 -16.03
C HIS A 16 -14.14 -18.75 -15.35
N PHE A 17 -12.96 -19.37 -15.25
CA PHE A 17 -11.77 -18.83 -14.58
C PHE A 17 -11.52 -17.34 -14.84
N LYS A 18 -11.52 -16.91 -16.12
CA LYS A 18 -11.20 -15.51 -16.48
C LYS A 18 -12.18 -14.51 -15.85
N ASN A 19 -13.48 -14.84 -15.78
CA ASN A 19 -14.50 -13.93 -15.25
C ASN A 19 -14.40 -13.86 -13.72
N THR A 20 -14.21 -15.03 -13.10
CA THR A 20 -14.06 -15.14 -11.65
C THR A 20 -12.81 -14.42 -11.16
N ARG A 21 -11.70 -14.48 -11.92
CA ARG A 21 -10.46 -13.77 -11.60
C ARG A 21 -10.65 -12.26 -11.57
N GLU A 22 -11.35 -11.68 -12.55
CA GLU A 22 -11.63 -10.23 -12.56
C GLU A 22 -12.60 -9.85 -11.41
N THR A 23 -13.60 -10.70 -11.15
CA THR A 23 -14.55 -10.52 -10.04
C THR A 23 -13.84 -10.51 -8.68
N ALA A 24 -12.98 -11.51 -8.44
CA ALA A 24 -12.19 -11.62 -7.23
C ALA A 24 -11.24 -10.42 -7.04
N HIS A 25 -10.61 -9.97 -8.12
CA HIS A 25 -9.72 -8.81 -8.06
C HIS A 25 -10.47 -7.51 -7.74
N ALA A 26 -11.73 -7.38 -8.16
CA ALA A 26 -12.54 -6.18 -7.89
C ALA A 26 -12.98 -6.04 -6.42
N ILE A 27 -13.03 -7.15 -5.67
CA ILE A 27 -13.42 -7.17 -4.25
C ILE A 27 -12.23 -7.23 -3.28
N ARG A 28 -11.01 -7.39 -3.79
CA ARG A 28 -9.81 -7.47 -2.96
C ARG A 28 -9.63 -6.19 -2.13
N LYS A 29 -9.28 -6.33 -0.84
CA LYS A 29 -9.10 -5.22 0.13
C LYS A 29 -10.38 -4.42 0.45
N LEU A 30 -11.56 -4.91 0.11
CA LEU A 30 -12.81 -4.30 0.56
C LEU A 30 -13.22 -4.87 1.94
N PRO A 31 -13.92 -4.08 2.78
CA PRO A 31 -14.60 -4.61 3.96
C PRO A 31 -15.73 -5.56 3.53
N LEU A 32 -16.03 -6.55 4.36
CA LEU A 32 -16.95 -7.65 4.04
C LEU A 32 -18.35 -7.13 3.62
N THR A 33 -18.92 -6.22 4.38
CA THR A 33 -20.26 -5.63 4.15
C THR A 33 -20.34 -4.91 2.81
N LYS A 34 -19.29 -4.17 2.44
CA LYS A 34 -19.22 -3.46 1.15
C LYS A 34 -19.03 -4.45 -0.01
N ALA A 35 -18.26 -5.51 0.19
CA ALA A 35 -18.05 -6.53 -0.84
C ALA A 35 -19.36 -7.25 -1.18
N LYS A 36 -20.16 -7.63 -0.18
CA LYS A 36 -21.48 -8.25 -0.38
C LYS A 36 -22.44 -7.35 -1.17
N ARG A 37 -22.63 -6.11 -0.68
CA ARG A 37 -23.47 -5.10 -1.36
C ARG A 37 -23.03 -4.87 -2.80
N TYR A 38 -21.72 -4.80 -3.05
CA TYR A 38 -21.20 -4.63 -4.40
C TYR A 38 -21.54 -5.80 -5.33
N LEU A 39 -21.44 -7.04 -4.85
CA LEU A 39 -21.77 -8.21 -5.66
C LEU A 39 -23.28 -8.32 -5.92
N GLU A 40 -24.13 -7.93 -4.97
CA GLU A 40 -25.59 -7.83 -5.14
C GLU A 40 -25.96 -6.76 -6.18
N ASP A 41 -25.31 -5.60 -6.13
CA ASP A 41 -25.48 -4.53 -7.13
C ASP A 41 -25.05 -4.99 -8.54
N VAL A 42 -24.03 -5.84 -8.64
CA VAL A 42 -23.60 -6.44 -9.93
C VAL A 42 -24.67 -7.41 -10.45
N LEU A 43 -25.31 -8.18 -9.58
CA LEU A 43 -26.42 -9.06 -9.97
C LEU A 43 -27.63 -8.24 -10.46
N ALA A 44 -27.90 -7.10 -9.82
CA ALA A 44 -28.92 -6.14 -10.21
C ALA A 44 -28.50 -5.24 -11.40
N HIS A 45 -27.31 -5.43 -11.98
CA HIS A 45 -26.75 -4.62 -13.08
C HIS A 45 -26.60 -3.11 -12.78
N LYS A 46 -26.61 -2.72 -11.51
CA LYS A 46 -26.40 -1.33 -11.08
C LYS A 46 -24.94 -0.92 -11.15
N GLN A 47 -24.04 -1.86 -10.85
CA GLN A 47 -22.60 -1.65 -10.93
C GLN A 47 -21.96 -2.75 -11.79
N ALA A 48 -20.91 -2.40 -12.54
CA ALA A 48 -20.17 -3.33 -13.37
C ALA A 48 -18.86 -3.78 -12.71
N ILE A 49 -18.39 -4.98 -13.07
CA ILE A 49 -17.07 -5.46 -12.70
C ILE A 49 -16.06 -4.99 -13.76
N PRO A 50 -14.98 -4.29 -13.37
CA PRO A 50 -13.96 -3.88 -14.31
C PRO A 50 -13.13 -5.08 -14.78
N PHE A 51 -12.93 -5.21 -16.08
CA PHE A 51 -12.07 -6.24 -16.67
C PHE A 51 -10.71 -5.64 -16.98
N ARG A 52 -9.66 -6.09 -16.28
CA ARG A 52 -8.30 -5.53 -16.37
C ARG A 52 -7.37 -6.34 -17.28
N ARG A 53 -7.24 -7.64 -17.04
CA ARG A 53 -6.29 -8.50 -17.81
C ARG A 53 -6.97 -9.16 -18.99
N PHE A 54 -8.15 -9.73 -18.78
CA PHE A 54 -8.87 -10.50 -19.80
C PHE A 54 -9.87 -9.63 -20.55
N CYS A 55 -9.39 -8.56 -21.21
CA CYS A 55 -10.22 -7.54 -21.85
C CYS A 55 -10.35 -7.66 -23.38
N GLY A 56 -9.84 -8.73 -24.01
CA GLY A 56 -9.95 -8.94 -25.45
C GLY A 56 -11.41 -9.06 -25.92
N GLY A 57 -11.88 -8.09 -26.70
CA GLY A 57 -13.26 -8.06 -27.22
C GLY A 57 -14.34 -7.69 -26.19
N VAL A 58 -13.98 -7.04 -25.08
CA VAL A 58 -14.95 -6.60 -24.06
C VAL A 58 -15.44 -5.18 -24.38
N GLY A 59 -16.77 -5.00 -24.39
CA GLY A 59 -17.41 -3.69 -24.58
C GLY A 59 -17.10 -2.70 -23.45
N ARG A 60 -17.33 -1.41 -23.74
CA ARG A 60 -17.15 -0.32 -22.77
C ARG A 60 -18.49 0.05 -22.13
N THR A 61 -18.47 0.44 -20.87
CA THR A 61 -19.68 0.81 -20.11
C THR A 61 -19.38 1.99 -19.20
N ALA A 62 -20.33 2.93 -19.08
CA ALA A 62 -20.18 4.10 -18.22
C ALA A 62 -19.95 3.73 -16.74
N GLN A 63 -20.60 2.68 -16.25
CA GLN A 63 -20.45 2.17 -14.88
C GLN A 63 -19.01 1.76 -14.52
N ALA A 64 -18.21 1.34 -15.51
CA ALA A 64 -16.83 0.92 -15.28
C ALA A 64 -15.86 2.11 -15.15
N LYS A 65 -16.24 3.32 -15.61
CA LYS A 65 -15.39 4.52 -15.59
C LYS A 65 -14.93 4.88 -14.18
N ASN A 66 -15.80 4.72 -13.18
CA ASN A 66 -15.51 5.07 -11.79
C ASN A 66 -14.47 4.14 -11.13
N ARG A 67 -14.24 2.94 -11.70
CA ARG A 67 -13.38 1.90 -11.11
C ARG A 67 -12.12 1.62 -11.93
N HIS A 68 -12.13 1.91 -13.23
CA HIS A 68 -11.00 1.62 -14.12
C HIS A 68 -10.96 2.55 -15.33
N SER A 69 -9.77 3.06 -15.66
CA SER A 69 -9.54 4.05 -16.72
C SER A 69 -9.93 3.57 -18.12
N ASN A 70 -9.81 2.27 -18.43
CA ASN A 70 -10.14 1.76 -19.76
C ASN A 70 -11.65 1.73 -20.04
N GLY A 71 -12.50 1.91 -19.01
CA GLY A 71 -13.97 1.91 -19.14
C GLY A 71 -14.57 0.57 -19.58
N GLN A 72 -13.80 -0.53 -19.58
CA GLN A 72 -14.27 -1.86 -19.94
C GLN A 72 -14.79 -2.62 -18.71
N GLY A 73 -16.01 -3.16 -18.80
CA GLY A 73 -16.63 -3.90 -17.71
C GLY A 73 -17.76 -4.81 -18.17
N ARG A 74 -18.11 -5.78 -17.33
CA ARG A 74 -19.23 -6.72 -17.55
C ARG A 74 -19.90 -7.08 -16.23
N TRP A 75 -21.02 -7.79 -16.32
CA TRP A 75 -21.76 -8.36 -15.18
C TRP A 75 -21.68 -9.90 -15.20
N PRO A 76 -20.60 -10.52 -14.70
CA PRO A 76 -20.47 -11.97 -14.69
C PRO A 76 -21.33 -12.61 -13.59
N VAL A 77 -22.64 -12.74 -13.85
CA VAL A 77 -23.66 -13.23 -12.91
C VAL A 77 -23.26 -14.53 -12.22
N LYS A 78 -22.80 -15.54 -12.99
CA LYS A 78 -22.40 -16.84 -12.43
C LYS A 78 -21.22 -16.70 -11.47
N SER A 79 -20.21 -15.89 -11.80
CA SER A 79 -19.05 -15.71 -10.92
C SER A 79 -19.42 -14.94 -9.65
N ALA A 80 -20.26 -13.91 -9.77
CA ALA A 80 -20.70 -13.13 -8.62
C ALA A 80 -21.47 -13.98 -7.60
N LYS A 81 -22.37 -14.87 -8.06
CA LYS A 81 -23.11 -15.80 -7.18
C LYS A 81 -22.18 -16.70 -6.35
N PHE A 82 -21.27 -17.42 -7.02
CA PHE A 82 -20.33 -18.33 -6.33
C PHE A 82 -19.41 -17.60 -5.35
N VAL A 83 -18.98 -16.38 -5.68
CA VAL A 83 -18.15 -15.58 -4.77
C VAL A 83 -18.97 -15.07 -3.58
N LEU A 84 -20.24 -14.69 -3.78
CA LEU A 84 -21.14 -14.29 -2.70
C LEU A 84 -21.38 -15.44 -1.72
N ASP A 85 -21.63 -16.64 -2.24
CA ASP A 85 -21.83 -17.85 -1.42
C ASP A 85 -20.58 -18.18 -0.60
N LEU A 86 -19.38 -18.02 -1.19
CA LEU A 86 -18.12 -18.19 -0.47
C LEU A 86 -17.90 -17.14 0.63
N LEU A 87 -18.34 -15.89 0.41
CA LEU A 87 -18.26 -14.84 1.44
C LEU A 87 -19.21 -15.12 2.61
N LYS A 88 -20.42 -15.62 2.35
CA LYS A 88 -21.36 -16.06 3.39
C LYS A 88 -20.78 -17.21 4.22
N ASN A 89 -20.16 -18.19 3.55
CA ASN A 89 -19.47 -19.27 4.26
C ASN A 89 -18.30 -18.76 5.11
N ALA A 90 -17.53 -17.79 4.62
CA ALA A 90 -16.43 -17.22 5.39
C ALA A 90 -16.89 -16.37 6.59
N GLU A 91 -18.05 -15.73 6.50
CA GLU A 91 -18.71 -15.05 7.62
C GLU A 91 -19.13 -16.04 8.70
N SER A 92 -19.83 -17.13 8.34
CA SER A 92 -20.18 -18.17 9.32
C SER A 92 -18.95 -18.77 9.99
N ASN A 93 -17.85 -18.93 9.26
CA ASN A 93 -16.57 -19.36 9.84
C ASN A 93 -15.96 -18.33 10.80
N ALA A 94 -16.22 -17.04 10.61
CA ALA A 94 -15.74 -15.97 11.48
C ALA A 94 -16.55 -15.89 12.78
N GLU A 95 -17.87 -16.05 12.69
CA GLU A 95 -18.76 -16.15 13.86
C GLU A 95 -18.37 -17.33 14.76
N VAL A 96 -18.10 -18.51 14.16
CA VAL A 96 -17.65 -19.70 14.91
C VAL A 96 -16.31 -19.47 15.60
N LYS A 97 -15.44 -18.62 15.04
CA LYS A 97 -14.16 -18.27 15.66
C LYS A 97 -14.25 -17.11 16.64
N GLY A 98 -15.42 -16.49 16.80
CA GLY A 98 -15.61 -15.32 17.66
C GLY A 98 -14.88 -14.07 17.18
N LEU A 99 -14.63 -13.94 15.86
CA LEU A 99 -14.09 -12.72 15.27
C LEU A 99 -15.20 -11.68 15.08
N ASP A 100 -14.87 -10.40 15.14
CA ASP A 100 -15.84 -9.33 14.92
C ASP A 100 -16.18 -9.20 13.43
N VAL A 101 -17.45 -9.43 13.06
CA VAL A 101 -17.89 -9.51 11.65
C VAL A 101 -17.77 -8.16 10.93
N ASP A 102 -17.93 -7.06 11.66
CA ASP A 102 -17.98 -5.71 11.08
C ASP A 102 -16.59 -5.14 10.75
N SER A 103 -15.56 -5.51 11.52
CA SER A 103 -14.17 -5.09 11.28
C SER A 103 -13.42 -5.97 10.27
N LEU A 104 -14.01 -7.07 9.80
CA LEU A 104 -13.41 -7.97 8.82
C LEU A 104 -13.28 -7.32 7.43
N TYR A 105 -12.12 -7.56 6.82
CA TYR A 105 -11.89 -7.22 5.42
C TYR A 105 -11.24 -8.39 4.67
N ILE A 106 -11.38 -8.36 3.35
CA ILE A 106 -10.80 -9.37 2.46
C ILE A 106 -9.30 -9.08 2.30
N SER A 107 -8.47 -9.77 3.08
CA SER A 107 -7.01 -9.62 3.04
C SER A 107 -6.44 -10.30 1.79
N HIS A 108 -6.85 -11.54 1.55
CA HIS A 108 -6.40 -12.33 0.41
C HIS A 108 -7.59 -12.94 -0.34
N ILE A 109 -7.53 -12.84 -1.66
CA ILE A 109 -8.41 -13.60 -2.55
C ILE A 109 -7.61 -14.02 -3.78
N GLN A 110 -7.67 -15.30 -4.08
CA GLN A 110 -6.98 -15.90 -5.21
C GLN A 110 -7.91 -16.84 -5.95
N VAL A 111 -7.74 -16.84 -7.27
CA VAL A 111 -8.48 -17.73 -8.18
C VAL A 111 -7.44 -18.40 -9.06
N ASN A 112 -7.42 -19.74 -9.03
CA ASN A 112 -6.52 -20.59 -9.81
C ASN A 112 -7.32 -21.42 -10.82
N GLN A 113 -6.65 -21.87 -11.88
CA GLN A 113 -7.28 -22.75 -12.87
C GLN A 113 -7.45 -24.16 -12.29
N ALA A 114 -8.59 -24.78 -12.55
CA ALA A 114 -8.84 -26.18 -12.22
C ALA A 114 -8.71 -27.06 -13.49
N GLN A 115 -8.82 -28.38 -13.31
CA GLN A 115 -8.72 -29.33 -14.42
C GLN A 115 -9.79 -29.07 -15.50
N LYS A 116 -9.38 -28.97 -16.76
CA LYS A 116 -10.30 -28.65 -17.87
C LYS A 116 -11.17 -29.86 -18.22
N GLN A 117 -12.49 -29.67 -18.21
CA GLN A 117 -13.42 -30.70 -18.66
C GLN A 117 -13.54 -30.67 -20.20
N ARG A 118 -13.28 -31.80 -20.86
CA ARG A 118 -13.25 -31.91 -22.32
C ARG A 118 -14.55 -32.46 -22.89
N ARG A 119 -15.07 -31.81 -23.93
CA ARG A 119 -16.12 -32.27 -24.83
C ARG A 119 -15.61 -32.25 -26.27
N ARG A 120 -16.29 -32.93 -27.19
CA ARG A 120 -15.97 -32.93 -28.63
C ARG A 120 -16.89 -31.97 -29.38
N THR A 121 -16.37 -31.30 -30.40
CA THR A 121 -17.15 -30.50 -31.35
C THR A 121 -16.79 -30.92 -32.76
N TYR A 122 -17.79 -31.36 -33.51
CA TYR A 122 -17.67 -31.69 -34.92
C TYR A 122 -17.65 -30.42 -35.75
N ARG A 123 -16.76 -30.37 -36.74
CA ARG A 123 -16.57 -29.23 -37.65
C ARG A 123 -16.62 -29.74 -39.09
N ALA A 124 -16.70 -28.79 -40.03
CA ALA A 124 -16.71 -29.07 -41.46
C ALA A 124 -15.55 -29.99 -41.88
N HIS A 125 -15.82 -30.84 -42.87
CA HIS A 125 -14.92 -31.86 -43.41
C HIS A 125 -14.48 -32.92 -42.39
N GLY A 126 -15.37 -33.34 -41.47
CA GLY A 126 -15.09 -34.41 -40.51
C GLY A 126 -14.07 -34.06 -39.42
N ARG A 127 -13.68 -32.79 -39.28
CA ARG A 127 -12.71 -32.35 -38.26
C ARG A 127 -13.32 -32.41 -36.85
N ILE A 128 -12.54 -32.87 -35.87
CA ILE A 128 -12.96 -32.95 -34.47
C ILE A 128 -12.08 -32.04 -33.62
N ASN A 129 -12.67 -30.96 -33.10
CA ASN A 129 -11.99 -30.05 -32.18
C ASN A 129 -12.42 -30.28 -30.73
N PRO A 130 -11.55 -30.01 -29.74
CA PRO A 130 -11.93 -30.05 -28.33
C PRO A 130 -12.72 -28.80 -27.94
N TYR A 131 -13.81 -28.99 -27.22
CA TYR A 131 -14.52 -27.92 -26.51
C TYR A 131 -14.30 -28.09 -25.01
N MET A 132 -13.48 -27.23 -24.42
CA MET A 132 -13.03 -27.37 -23.04
C MET A 132 -13.72 -26.36 -22.13
N SER A 133 -14.25 -26.83 -21.01
CA SER A 133 -14.63 -25.94 -19.90
C SER A 133 -13.39 -25.53 -19.12
N SER A 134 -13.37 -24.29 -18.61
CA SER A 134 -12.27 -23.77 -17.78
C SER A 134 -12.76 -23.48 -16.35
N PRO A 135 -12.93 -24.51 -15.50
CA PRO A 135 -13.31 -24.36 -14.09
C PRO A 135 -12.19 -23.70 -13.28
N CYS A 136 -12.48 -23.33 -12.03
CA CYS A 136 -11.51 -22.71 -11.14
C CYS A 136 -11.57 -23.18 -9.69
N HIS A 137 -10.46 -22.99 -8.98
CA HIS A 137 -10.38 -23.02 -7.52
C HIS A 137 -10.39 -21.59 -7.01
N ILE A 138 -11.18 -21.29 -5.98
CA ILE A 138 -11.23 -20.00 -5.33
C ILE A 138 -10.81 -20.19 -3.88
N GLU A 139 -9.90 -19.36 -3.41
CA GLU A 139 -9.53 -19.28 -2.00
C GLU A 139 -9.62 -17.85 -1.51
N LEU A 140 -10.17 -17.69 -0.31
CA LEU A 140 -10.34 -16.41 0.35
C LEU A 140 -9.88 -16.48 1.79
N ILE A 141 -9.29 -15.38 2.24
CA ILE A 141 -8.90 -15.15 3.62
C ILE A 141 -9.50 -13.81 4.04
N LEU A 142 -10.24 -13.83 5.15
CA LEU A 142 -10.66 -12.65 5.86
C LEU A 142 -9.74 -12.44 7.04
N SER A 143 -9.40 -11.19 7.33
CA SER A 143 -8.57 -10.81 8.46
C SER A 143 -9.20 -9.60 9.14
N GLU A 144 -8.99 -9.49 10.45
CA GLU A 144 -9.37 -8.29 11.19
C GLU A 144 -8.42 -7.14 10.85
N LYS A 145 -8.96 -5.92 10.84
CA LYS A 145 -8.20 -4.73 10.53
C LYS A 145 -7.37 -4.31 11.74
N GLU A 146 -6.08 -4.64 11.72
CA GLU A 146 -5.12 -4.16 12.71
C GLU A 146 -4.88 -2.65 12.57
N GLU A 147 -4.75 -1.96 13.70
CA GLU A 147 -4.31 -0.56 13.73
C GLU A 147 -2.86 -0.45 13.25
N PRO A 148 -2.48 0.65 12.57
CA PRO A 148 -1.13 0.80 12.04
C PRO A 148 -0.12 0.82 13.19
N VAL A 149 0.75 -0.19 13.22
CA VAL A 149 1.91 -0.22 14.11
C VAL A 149 2.80 0.98 13.77
N LYS A 150 3.12 1.80 14.78
CA LYS A 150 4.01 2.96 14.62
C LYS A 150 5.36 2.49 14.09
N LYS A 151 5.82 3.08 12.98
CA LYS A 151 7.19 2.89 12.51
C LYS A 151 8.13 3.48 13.56
N GLU A 152 9.19 2.75 13.89
CA GLU A 152 10.31 3.29 14.64
C GLU A 152 10.93 4.43 13.83
N ASP A 153 11.20 5.56 14.51
CA ASP A 153 11.78 6.74 13.88
C ASP A 153 13.15 6.40 13.29
N ALA A 154 13.40 6.90 12.07
CA ALA A 154 14.59 6.62 11.26
C ALA A 154 15.90 7.23 11.82
N THR A 155 15.99 7.47 13.13
CA THR A 155 17.13 8.10 13.80
C THR A 155 18.19 7.08 14.25
N ALA A 156 17.97 5.77 14.07
CA ALA A 156 18.87 4.71 14.54
C ALA A 156 19.63 3.95 13.43
N ARG A 157 19.53 4.37 12.16
CA ARG A 157 20.39 3.84 11.09
C ARG A 157 21.41 4.90 10.70
N GLU A 158 22.55 4.89 11.39
CA GLU A 158 23.74 5.55 10.88
C GLU A 158 24.06 4.99 9.49
N PRO A 159 24.41 5.83 8.50
CA PRO A 159 24.77 5.34 7.17
C PRO A 159 26.07 4.53 7.28
N VAL A 160 25.97 3.20 7.12
CA VAL A 160 27.16 2.36 6.90
C VAL A 160 27.78 2.76 5.56
N GLY A 161 28.92 3.46 5.63
CA GLY A 161 29.71 3.83 4.47
C GLY A 161 30.23 2.59 3.74
N CYS A 162 30.14 2.59 2.41
CA CYS A 162 30.84 1.65 1.56
C CYS A 162 32.34 1.89 1.75
N TRP A 163 33.09 0.86 2.13
CA TRP A 163 34.54 0.92 2.19
C TRP A 163 35.08 0.98 0.76
N GLU A 164 35.34 2.18 0.26
CA GLU A 164 36.22 2.37 -0.88
C GLU A 164 37.64 2.55 -0.34
N THR A 165 38.57 1.86 -1.00
CA THR A 165 39.94 1.56 -0.61
C THR A 165 40.69 2.73 0.03
N GLN A 166 41.34 2.47 1.17
CA GLN A 166 42.27 3.39 1.82
C GLN A 166 43.49 3.66 0.93
N GLU A 167 43.42 4.70 0.09
CA GLU A 167 44.59 5.47 -0.33
C GLU A 167 44.20 6.95 -0.37
N GLY A 168 44.69 7.72 0.61
CA GLY A 168 44.51 9.18 0.61
C GLY A 168 44.18 9.80 1.96
N LEU A 169 44.93 9.48 3.02
CA LEU A 169 44.97 10.33 4.21
C LEU A 169 45.79 11.59 3.88
N SER A 170 45.11 12.63 3.38
CA SER A 170 45.63 13.99 3.36
C SER A 170 44.70 14.96 4.12
N PHE A 171 45.13 15.23 5.36
CA PHE A 171 45.29 16.59 5.89
C PHE A 171 44.07 17.45 6.32
N VAL A 172 42.80 17.11 6.01
CA VAL A 172 41.68 18.04 6.33
C VAL A 172 40.91 17.70 7.63
N VAL A 173 40.93 16.45 8.10
CA VAL A 173 40.11 16.03 9.28
C VAL A 173 40.74 16.39 10.63
N VAL A 174 42.05 16.65 10.69
CA VAL A 174 42.74 17.01 11.94
C VAL A 174 42.45 18.46 12.37
N VAL A 175 42.03 19.36 11.46
CA VAL A 175 41.81 20.78 11.79
C VAL A 175 40.39 21.05 12.33
N ALA A 176 39.38 20.23 12.00
CA ALA A 176 38.00 20.47 12.42
C ALA A 176 37.65 19.96 13.83
N ALA A 177 38.41 19.00 14.38
CA ALA A 177 38.15 18.43 15.70
C ALA A 177 38.70 19.26 16.87
N ALA A 178 39.53 20.27 16.61
CA ALA A 178 40.14 21.10 17.66
C ALA A 178 39.24 22.24 18.18
N ALA A 179 38.13 22.56 17.53
CA ALA A 179 37.32 23.73 17.87
C ALA A 179 36.22 23.50 18.94
N ALA A 180 35.83 22.25 19.21
CA ALA A 180 34.70 21.97 20.12
C ALA A 180 35.09 21.79 21.61
N ALA A 181 36.38 21.55 21.90
CA ALA A 181 36.83 21.31 23.29
C ALA A 181 37.11 22.61 24.07
N ALA A 182 37.29 23.76 23.41
CA ALA A 182 37.58 25.03 24.09
C ALA A 182 36.36 25.67 24.77
N ALA A 183 35.13 25.39 24.29
CA ALA A 183 33.92 25.99 24.84
C ALA A 183 33.47 25.38 26.19
N ALA A 184 33.82 24.11 26.45
CA ALA A 184 33.44 23.44 27.69
C ALA A 184 34.36 23.78 28.87
N VAL A 185 35.64 24.07 28.60
CA VAL A 185 36.62 24.43 29.66
C VAL A 185 36.39 25.87 30.15
N ALA A 186 35.95 26.79 29.28
CA ALA A 186 35.64 28.17 29.66
C ALA A 186 34.44 28.25 30.63
N ALA A 187 33.41 27.42 30.44
CA ALA A 187 32.22 27.42 31.30
C ALA A 187 32.47 26.84 32.71
N ILE A 188 33.51 26.02 32.89
CA ILE A 188 33.86 25.41 34.18
C ILE A 188 34.74 26.34 35.02
N ILE A 189 35.53 27.22 34.39
CA ILE A 189 36.38 28.20 35.09
C ILE A 189 35.54 29.36 35.67
N GLU A 190 34.39 29.69 35.07
CA GLU A 190 33.54 30.81 35.49
C GLU A 190 32.65 30.53 36.73
N MET A 191 32.60 29.28 37.22
CA MET A 191 31.83 28.91 38.42
C MET A 191 32.66 28.82 39.71
N HIS A 192 33.98 29.02 39.67
CA HIS A 192 34.88 28.88 40.83
C HIS A 192 35.57 30.18 41.28
N GLU A 193 34.91 31.33 41.15
CA GLU A 193 35.26 32.57 41.86
C GLU A 193 34.00 33.24 42.41
N HIS A 194 33.34 32.59 43.37
CA HIS A 194 32.55 33.35 44.32
C HIS A 194 33.51 34.16 45.21
N SER A 195 33.24 35.45 45.35
CA SER A 195 33.68 36.35 46.45
C SER A 195 34.81 37.32 46.09
N SER A 196 34.48 38.51 45.57
CA SER A 196 34.73 39.80 46.24
C SER A 196 34.51 41.03 45.32
N LEU A 197 33.54 41.87 45.73
CA LEU A 197 33.56 43.35 45.74
C LEU A 197 33.76 44.18 44.45
N TRP A 198 32.71 44.97 44.14
CA TRP A 198 32.69 46.37 43.66
C TRP A 198 33.31 46.74 42.28
N VAL A 199 32.50 47.27 41.35
CA VAL A 199 32.33 48.72 41.01
C VAL A 199 31.59 48.85 39.68
N SER A 200 30.70 49.85 39.66
CA SER A 200 29.80 50.41 38.66
C SER A 200 30.38 50.83 37.28
N TYR A 201 29.45 51.30 36.41
CA TYR A 201 29.58 52.04 35.13
C TYR A 201 29.75 51.16 33.88
N GLY A 202 29.13 51.41 32.72
CA GLY A 202 28.37 52.54 32.18
C GLY A 202 28.31 52.40 30.64
N LEU A 203 27.28 53.00 30.02
CA LEU A 203 27.03 53.07 28.57
C LEU A 203 28.28 53.31 27.70
N ALA A 204 28.31 52.76 26.47
CA ALA A 204 28.47 53.58 25.24
C ALA A 204 28.38 52.77 23.93
N SER A 205 27.64 53.38 23.02
CA SER A 205 27.44 53.18 21.58
C SER A 205 28.70 53.27 20.70
N SER A 206 28.74 52.49 19.61
CA SER A 206 29.43 52.76 18.31
C SER A 206 29.26 51.49 17.46
N GLY A 207 28.61 51.41 16.28
CA GLY A 207 28.75 52.23 15.09
C GLY A 207 29.88 51.68 14.20
N TYR A 208 29.55 51.01 13.07
CA TYR A 208 30.18 51.14 11.72
C TYR A 208 29.94 49.93 10.75
N LYS A 209 28.90 50.10 9.93
CA LYS A 209 28.74 50.02 8.45
C LYS A 209 29.77 49.29 7.52
N ILE A 210 29.19 48.71 6.44
CA ILE A 210 29.70 48.41 5.05
C ILE A 210 30.31 46.98 4.91
N ARG A 211 30.01 46.10 3.93
CA ARG A 211 29.74 46.28 2.49
C ARG A 211 28.96 45.10 1.88
N THR A 212 28.08 45.44 0.96
CA THR A 212 27.39 44.58 0.00
C THR A 212 28.32 43.86 -0.98
N ARG A 213 28.11 42.56 -1.22
CA ARG A 213 28.26 41.91 -2.53
C ARG A 213 27.33 40.69 -2.62
N GLY A 214 26.41 40.73 -3.59
CA GLY A 214 25.93 39.53 -4.25
C GLY A 214 24.58 38.95 -3.83
N ARG A 215 23.50 39.66 -4.21
CA ARG A 215 22.22 39.11 -4.71
C ARG A 215 21.50 38.03 -3.87
N THR A 216 20.42 38.45 -3.24
CA THR A 216 19.19 37.66 -3.18
C THR A 216 18.01 38.61 -3.41
N ILE A 217 16.87 38.04 -3.85
CA ILE A 217 15.48 38.55 -3.91
C ILE A 217 15.00 38.58 -5.37
N CYS A 218 14.32 37.53 -5.81
CA CYS A 218 12.89 37.22 -5.58
C CYS A 218 11.97 38.26 -6.24
N LEU A 219 11.41 37.87 -7.39
CA LEU A 219 10.28 38.55 -8.02
C LEU A 219 9.00 37.87 -7.52
N LEU A 220 8.23 38.56 -6.68
CA LEU A 220 6.80 38.34 -6.54
C LEU A 220 6.13 39.71 -6.47
N MET A 221 5.32 39.97 -7.50
CA MET A 221 4.48 41.14 -7.66
C MET A 221 3.31 41.10 -6.67
N HIS A 222 2.94 42.26 -6.11
CA HIS A 222 1.60 42.85 -6.12
C HIS A 222 1.40 43.80 -4.92
N GLY A 223 0.86 44.99 -5.20
CA GLY A 223 0.29 45.92 -4.22
C GLY A 223 0.88 47.31 -4.30
#